data_AF-E5AVH5-F1
#
_entry.id   AF-E5AVH5-F1
#
_cell.length_a   1.000
_cell.length_b   1.000
_cell.length_c   1.000
_cell.angle_alpha   90.00
_cell.angle_beta   90.00
_cell.angle_gamma   90.00
#
_symmetry.space_group_name_H-M   'P 1'
#
loop_
_entity.id
_entity.type
_entity.pdbx_description
1 polymer ?
#
loop_
_entity_poly.entity_id
_entity_poly.type
_entity_poly.pdbx_seq_one_letter_code
_entity_poly.pdbx_strand_id
1 'polypeptide(L)'
;MNPLTCLLKWARAHRVPSSGNDRQLTSRPAVHGQRATILVSGACALGLAACAAPDVPPSNSTLPASLQAKPVEVLQEVFRVHGNETYVCQRNGNQLSWHATGTLATLVDASRHSAGVISPGGYFIATDGSYVVTRLLAQEIISASTLPWQRLTAVHSSAEPGEAGRFANITSIQRVQTSGGLPPDPVCTVERTALYVPYSATYLFYRRGQPVTPGGAANDVAQQATEANCKLDMSACEVK
;
A
#
# COMPACT_ATOMS: atom_id res chain seq x y z
N MET A 1 44.75 0.98 7.28
CA MET A 1 44.38 -0.37 6.78
C MET A 1 43.34 -0.19 5.69
N ASN A 2 43.64 -0.71 4.50
CA ASN A 2 43.02 -0.30 3.23
C ASN A 2 41.69 -1.06 2.95
N PRO A 3 40.60 -0.38 2.55
CA PRO A 3 39.25 -0.97 2.41
C PRO A 3 39.05 -1.88 1.17
N LEU A 4 40.09 -2.10 0.35
CA LEU A 4 40.01 -2.85 -0.91
C LEU A 4 40.09 -4.38 -0.77
N THR A 5 40.31 -4.90 0.44
CA THR A 5 40.58 -6.34 0.66
C THR A 5 39.36 -7.18 1.03
N CYS A 6 38.18 -6.59 1.21
CA CYS A 6 36.96 -7.33 1.63
C CYS A 6 36.14 -7.90 0.46
N LEU A 7 36.25 -7.35 -0.75
CA LEU A 7 35.40 -7.72 -1.89
C LEU A 7 35.83 -9.03 -2.60
N LEU A 8 37.00 -9.58 -2.28
CA LEU A 8 37.55 -10.76 -2.98
C LEU A 8 37.23 -12.12 -2.32
N LYS A 9 36.54 -12.14 -1.17
CA LYS A 9 36.21 -13.39 -0.44
C LYS A 9 34.78 -13.93 -0.64
N TRP A 10 33.87 -13.19 -1.26
CA TRP A 10 32.47 -13.66 -1.40
C TRP A 10 32.20 -14.42 -2.72
N ALA A 11 33.00 -14.22 -3.77
CA ALA A 11 32.77 -14.79 -5.10
C ALA A 11 33.21 -16.27 -5.28
N ARG A 12 33.43 -17.03 -4.19
CA ARG A 12 34.00 -18.40 -4.28
C ARG A 12 33.18 -19.50 -3.59
N ALA A 13 31.98 -19.20 -3.06
CA ALA A 13 31.24 -20.13 -2.20
C ALA A 13 29.93 -20.73 -2.75
N HIS A 14 29.41 -20.30 -3.91
CA HIS A 14 28.16 -20.86 -4.44
C HIS A 14 28.28 -21.28 -5.90
N ARG A 15 29.05 -22.36 -6.12
CA ARG A 15 29.04 -23.13 -7.36
C ARG A 15 27.87 -24.12 -7.28
N VAL A 16 26.80 -23.84 -8.03
CA VAL A 16 25.60 -24.68 -8.14
C VAL A 16 25.98 -26.01 -8.82
N PRO A 17 25.64 -27.19 -8.26
CA PRO A 17 25.81 -28.47 -8.95
C PRO A 17 24.70 -28.62 -10.01
N SER A 18 25.09 -28.80 -11.29
CA SER A 18 24.15 -29.19 -12.33
C SER A 18 23.81 -30.67 -12.19
N SER A 19 22.56 -31.02 -11.86
CA SER A 19 22.08 -32.40 -11.97
C SER A 19 21.85 -32.73 -13.45
N GLY A 20 22.82 -33.43 -14.04
CA GLY A 20 22.64 -34.11 -15.31
C GLY A 20 21.69 -35.29 -15.09
N ASN A 21 20.48 -35.19 -15.61
CA ASN A 21 19.53 -36.28 -15.63
C ASN A 21 19.43 -36.78 -17.08
N ASP A 22 20.40 -37.60 -17.48
CA ASP A 22 20.38 -38.38 -18.72
C ASP A 22 19.31 -39.46 -18.58
N ARG A 23 18.06 -39.10 -18.92
CA ARG A 23 17.04 -40.10 -19.24
C ARG A 23 17.32 -40.61 -20.64
N GLN A 24 17.92 -41.80 -20.71
CA GLN A 24 17.94 -42.62 -21.92
C GLN A 24 16.51 -42.78 -22.46
N LEU A 25 16.23 -42.09 -23.55
CA LEU A 25 15.04 -42.30 -24.37
C LEU A 25 15.26 -43.60 -25.15
N THR A 26 14.61 -44.67 -24.69
CA THR A 26 14.52 -45.92 -25.44
C THR A 26 13.68 -45.67 -26.70
N SER A 27 14.31 -45.87 -27.84
CA SER A 27 13.73 -45.78 -29.17
C SER A 27 12.64 -46.84 -29.35
N ARG A 28 11.38 -46.40 -29.55
CA ARG A 28 10.31 -47.26 -30.08
C ARG A 28 10.34 -47.20 -31.62
N PRO A 29 10.14 -48.33 -32.32
CA PRO A 29 10.17 -48.36 -33.78
C PRO A 29 8.91 -47.74 -34.37
N ALA A 30 9.10 -47.17 -35.55
CA ALA A 30 8.10 -46.53 -36.38
C ALA A 30 7.02 -47.51 -36.86
N VAL A 31 5.75 -47.09 -36.77
CA VAL A 31 4.66 -47.66 -37.56
C VAL A 31 4.10 -46.56 -38.45
N HIS A 32 4.09 -46.88 -39.75
CA HIS A 32 3.61 -46.08 -40.86
C HIS A 32 2.09 -45.94 -40.87
N GLY A 33 1.62 -44.81 -41.43
CA GLY A 33 0.25 -44.59 -41.89
C GLY A 33 -0.54 -43.69 -40.93
N GLN A 34 -1.21 -42.63 -41.33
CA GLN A 34 -1.72 -42.23 -42.63
C GLN A 34 -1.81 -40.70 -42.69
N ARG A 35 -1.64 -40.14 -43.89
CA ARG A 35 -1.94 -38.74 -44.18
C ARG A 35 -3.46 -38.54 -44.09
N ALA A 36 -3.92 -37.69 -43.18
CA ALA A 36 -5.28 -37.18 -43.18
C ALA A 36 -5.24 -35.66 -42.90
N THR A 37 -5.27 -34.91 -43.99
CA THR A 37 -5.44 -33.46 -44.02
C THR A 37 -6.90 -33.15 -43.73
N ILE A 38 -7.25 -32.57 -42.58
CA ILE A 38 -8.60 -32.02 -42.33
C ILE A 38 -8.52 -30.71 -41.53
N LEU A 39 -8.71 -29.62 -42.29
CA LEU A 39 -9.46 -28.39 -42.03
C LEU A 39 -9.27 -27.63 -40.70
N VAL A 40 -8.65 -26.47 -40.86
CA VAL A 40 -8.73 -25.29 -39.99
C VAL A 40 -10.20 -24.89 -39.80
N SER A 41 -10.75 -25.15 -38.61
CA SER A 41 -12.01 -24.53 -38.16
C SER A 41 -11.66 -23.43 -37.16
N GLY A 42 -11.60 -22.20 -37.66
CA GLY A 42 -11.48 -21.00 -36.85
C GLY A 42 -12.75 -20.79 -36.04
N ALA A 43 -12.75 -21.26 -34.78
CA ALA A 43 -13.76 -20.87 -33.81
C ALA A 43 -13.44 -19.45 -33.32
N CYS A 44 -14.22 -18.49 -33.82
CA CYS A 44 -14.20 -17.09 -33.44
C CYS A 44 -14.52 -16.96 -31.93
N ALA A 45 -13.49 -16.89 -31.09
CA ALA A 45 -13.62 -16.58 -29.67
C ALA A 45 -14.00 -15.09 -29.53
N LEU A 46 -15.30 -14.80 -29.48
CA LEU A 46 -15.83 -13.50 -29.10
C LEU A 46 -15.48 -13.25 -27.63
N GLY A 47 -14.37 -12.55 -27.40
CA GLY A 47 -13.95 -12.11 -26.08
C GLY A 47 -14.98 -11.17 -25.47
N LEU A 48 -15.61 -11.59 -24.38
CA LEU A 48 -16.32 -10.70 -23.48
C LEU A 48 -15.29 -9.75 -22.86
N ALA A 49 -15.14 -8.56 -23.45
CA ALA A 49 -14.50 -7.45 -22.80
C ALA A 49 -15.39 -7.03 -21.62
N ALA A 50 -15.17 -7.65 -20.45
CA ALA A 50 -15.75 -7.20 -19.21
C ALA A 50 -15.19 -5.80 -18.94
N CYS A 51 -16.00 -4.77 -19.16
CA CYS A 51 -15.70 -3.42 -18.73
C CYS A 51 -15.53 -3.45 -17.21
N ALA A 52 -14.29 -3.50 -16.73
CA ALA A 52 -13.98 -3.24 -15.33
C ALA A 52 -14.38 -1.80 -15.06
N ALA A 53 -15.54 -1.59 -14.41
CA ALA A 53 -15.96 -0.27 -13.98
C ALA A 53 -14.85 0.33 -13.10
N PRO A 54 -14.54 1.62 -13.26
CA PRO A 54 -13.62 2.29 -12.35
C PRO A 54 -14.19 2.20 -10.94
N ASP A 55 -13.43 1.59 -10.03
CA ASP A 55 -13.80 1.49 -8.63
C ASP A 55 -13.62 2.87 -7.99
N VAL A 56 -14.74 3.57 -7.87
CA VAL A 56 -14.78 4.88 -7.25
C VAL A 56 -14.78 4.66 -5.73
N PRO A 57 -13.81 5.22 -4.99
CA PRO A 57 -13.79 5.10 -3.54
C PRO A 57 -15.07 5.70 -2.93
N PRO A 58 -15.60 5.12 -1.83
CA PRO A 58 -16.79 5.65 -1.20
C PRO A 58 -16.55 7.08 -0.71
N SER A 59 -17.57 7.92 -0.83
CA SER A 59 -17.53 9.28 -0.30
C SER A 59 -17.53 9.27 1.24
N ASN A 60 -16.97 10.30 1.86
CA ASN A 60 -16.94 10.38 3.33
C ASN A 60 -18.35 10.35 3.95
N SER A 61 -19.33 11.00 3.32
CA SER A 61 -20.73 11.03 3.79
C SER A 61 -21.46 9.69 3.71
N THR A 62 -20.98 8.75 2.89
CA THR A 62 -21.57 7.41 2.76
C THR A 62 -21.07 6.42 3.80
N LEU A 63 -20.04 6.79 4.59
CA LEU A 63 -19.52 5.95 5.64
C LEU A 63 -20.37 6.06 6.92
N PRO A 64 -20.39 5.00 7.77
CA PRO A 64 -20.94 5.10 9.11
C PRO A 64 -20.37 6.30 9.88
N ALA A 65 -21.20 6.97 10.67
CA ALA A 65 -20.85 8.24 11.33
C ALA A 65 -19.54 8.19 12.14
N SER A 66 -19.28 7.07 12.83
CA SER A 66 -18.06 6.84 13.62
C SER A 66 -16.79 6.79 12.75
N LEU A 67 -16.93 6.43 11.47
CA LEU A 67 -15.83 6.28 10.53
C LEU A 67 -15.55 7.52 9.69
N GLN A 68 -16.47 8.47 9.64
CA GLN A 68 -16.34 9.67 8.80
C GLN A 68 -15.17 10.55 9.25
N ALA A 69 -14.36 11.01 8.29
CA ALA A 69 -13.35 12.04 8.49
C ALA A 69 -13.99 13.33 9.04
N LYS A 70 -13.24 14.09 9.84
CA LYS A 70 -13.71 15.38 10.35
C LYS A 70 -13.86 16.38 9.20
N PRO A 71 -14.71 17.41 9.33
CA PRO A 71 -14.89 18.43 8.27
C PRO A 71 -13.59 19.15 7.86
N VAL A 72 -12.62 19.28 8.78
CA VAL A 72 -11.31 19.89 8.50
C VAL A 72 -10.35 18.95 7.76
N GLU A 73 -10.71 17.68 7.59
CA GLU A 73 -9.87 16.68 6.95
C GLU A 73 -10.26 16.53 5.47
N VAL A 74 -9.26 16.56 4.59
CA VAL A 74 -9.44 16.46 3.14
C VAL A 74 -8.80 15.16 2.66
N LEU A 75 -9.55 14.37 1.88
CA LEU A 75 -9.05 13.15 1.25
C LEU A 75 -7.91 13.51 0.30
N GLN A 76 -6.76 12.87 0.47
CA GLN A 76 -5.57 13.11 -0.36
C GLN A 76 -5.28 11.94 -1.29
N GLU A 77 -5.29 10.74 -0.74
CA GLU A 77 -4.91 9.53 -1.48
C GLU A 77 -5.80 8.35 -1.13
N VAL A 78 -5.94 7.47 -2.10
CA VAL A 78 -6.67 6.21 -1.99
C VAL A 78 -5.73 5.09 -2.40
N PHE A 79 -5.60 4.09 -1.53
CA PHE A 79 -4.80 2.92 -1.79
C PHE A 79 -5.65 1.67 -1.75
N ARG A 80 -5.45 0.81 -2.75
CA ARG A 80 -5.87 -0.58 -2.65
C ARG A 80 -4.82 -1.35 -1.88
N VAL A 81 -5.27 -2.33 -1.10
CA VAL A 81 -4.38 -3.13 -0.28
C VAL A 81 -4.65 -4.60 -0.49
N HIS A 82 -3.57 -5.35 -0.64
CA HIS A 82 -3.56 -6.80 -0.67
C HIS A 82 -2.42 -7.31 0.21
N GLY A 83 -2.71 -8.29 1.05
CA GLY A 83 -1.73 -8.87 1.95
C GLY A 83 -2.40 -9.84 2.92
N ASN A 84 -1.91 -9.83 4.15
CA ASN A 84 -2.42 -10.70 5.20
C ASN A 84 -2.77 -9.90 6.45
N GLU A 85 -3.87 -10.26 7.09
CA GLU A 85 -4.04 -9.98 8.50
C GLU A 85 -3.29 -11.06 9.28
N THR A 86 -2.55 -10.64 10.28
CA THR A 86 -1.64 -11.48 11.05
C THR A 86 -2.24 -11.76 12.41
N TYR A 87 -2.08 -12.99 12.86
CA TYR A 87 -2.55 -13.47 14.15
C TYR A 87 -1.45 -14.22 14.86
N VAL A 88 -1.46 -14.14 16.19
CA VAL A 88 -0.70 -15.03 17.05
C VAL A 88 -1.65 -15.77 17.97
N CYS A 89 -1.41 -17.05 18.14
CA CYS A 89 -2.13 -17.82 19.12
C CYS A 89 -1.67 -17.49 20.52
N GLN A 90 -2.59 -17.05 21.37
CA GLN A 90 -2.29 -16.72 22.75
C GLN A 90 -3.17 -17.52 23.69
N ARG A 91 -2.62 -17.80 24.87
CA ARG A 91 -3.33 -18.42 25.97
C ARG A 91 -3.98 -17.35 26.84
N ASN A 92 -5.28 -17.52 27.09
CA ASN A 92 -6.00 -16.78 28.12
C ASN A 92 -6.63 -17.79 29.09
N GLY A 93 -6.02 -17.94 30.27
CA GLY A 93 -6.36 -19.03 31.19
C GLY A 93 -6.09 -20.41 30.57
N ASN A 94 -7.13 -21.24 30.47
CA ASN A 94 -7.03 -22.59 29.89
C ASN A 94 -7.42 -22.64 28.40
N GLN A 95 -7.78 -21.50 27.79
CA GLN A 95 -8.21 -21.44 26.39
C GLN A 95 -7.11 -20.83 25.51
N LEU A 96 -6.94 -21.40 24.32
CA LEU A 96 -6.15 -20.82 23.25
C LEU A 96 -7.08 -20.13 22.25
N SER A 97 -6.70 -18.93 21.84
CA SER A 97 -7.45 -18.14 20.86
C SER A 97 -6.50 -17.41 19.91
N TRP A 98 -7.00 -17.09 18.72
CA TRP A 98 -6.29 -16.22 17.77
C TRP A 98 -6.42 -14.77 18.22
N HIS A 99 -5.29 -14.09 18.37
CA HIS A 99 -5.23 -12.65 18.64
C HIS A 99 -4.62 -11.94 17.44
N ALA A 100 -5.31 -10.93 16.92
CA ALA A 100 -4.81 -10.14 15.80
C ALA A 100 -3.56 -9.37 16.23
N THR A 101 -2.49 -9.47 15.45
CA THR A 101 -1.27 -8.68 15.60
C THR A 101 -1.24 -7.48 14.66
N GLY A 102 -2.11 -7.49 13.64
CA GLY A 102 -2.34 -6.39 12.71
C GLY A 102 -2.13 -6.79 11.26
N THR A 103 -1.97 -5.81 10.40
CA THR A 103 -1.90 -5.98 8.95
C THR A 103 -0.46 -6.03 8.44
N LEU A 104 -0.16 -6.99 7.57
CA LEU A 104 1.07 -7.02 6.76
C LEU A 104 0.70 -7.03 5.26
N ALA A 105 0.86 -5.89 4.58
CA ALA A 105 0.34 -5.74 3.22
C ALA A 105 1.05 -4.68 2.38
N THR A 106 0.77 -4.67 1.08
CA THR A 106 1.25 -3.64 0.14
C THR A 106 0.16 -2.61 -0.14
N LEU A 107 0.52 -1.32 -0.13
CA LEU A 107 -0.31 -0.21 -0.59
C LEU A 107 -0.11 -0.03 -2.09
N VAL A 108 -1.19 -0.06 -2.86
CA VAL A 108 -1.18 0.08 -4.32
C VAL A 108 -1.98 1.32 -4.70
N ASP A 109 -1.35 2.22 -5.45
CA ASP A 109 -1.99 3.47 -5.88
C ASP A 109 -2.90 3.30 -7.10
N ALA A 110 -3.56 4.39 -7.50
CA ALA A 110 -4.46 4.41 -8.66
C ALA A 110 -3.76 4.05 -9.99
N SER A 111 -2.45 4.23 -10.09
CA SER A 111 -1.65 3.85 -11.26
C SER A 111 -1.21 2.37 -11.21
N ARG A 112 -1.65 1.62 -10.20
CA ARG A 112 -1.26 0.23 -9.91
C ARG A 112 0.22 0.06 -9.57
N HIS A 113 0.85 1.12 -9.05
CA HIS A 113 2.21 1.03 -8.53
C HIS A 113 2.19 0.80 -7.02
N SER A 114 3.21 0.08 -6.55
CA SER A 114 3.45 -0.05 -5.11
C SER A 114 3.80 1.32 -4.53
N ALA A 115 2.95 1.81 -3.63
CA ALA A 115 3.12 3.07 -2.94
C ALA A 115 3.86 2.94 -1.61
N GLY A 116 3.86 1.74 -1.03
CA GLY A 116 4.41 1.47 0.29
C GLY A 116 3.89 0.16 0.88
N VAL A 117 4.11 0.00 2.18
CA VAL A 117 3.69 -1.18 2.94
C VAL A 117 2.95 -0.79 4.22
N ILE A 118 2.12 -1.71 4.68
CA ILE A 118 1.52 -1.71 6.02
C ILE A 118 2.22 -2.80 6.82
N SER A 119 2.63 -2.48 8.04
CA SER A 119 3.25 -3.41 8.98
C SER A 119 2.43 -3.51 10.28
N PRO A 120 2.44 -4.67 10.96
CA PRO A 120 1.78 -4.85 12.25
C PRO A 120 2.11 -3.73 13.25
N GLY A 121 1.16 -3.38 14.11
CA GLY A 121 1.28 -2.23 15.03
C GLY A 121 0.83 -0.89 14.44
N GLY A 122 0.22 -0.88 13.24
CA GLY A 122 -0.38 0.34 12.66
C GLY A 122 0.61 1.24 11.94
N TYR A 123 1.70 0.67 11.41
CA TYR A 123 2.72 1.38 10.64
C TYR A 123 2.36 1.39 9.16
N PHE A 124 2.44 2.56 8.55
CA PHE A 124 2.34 2.76 7.10
C PHE A 124 3.63 3.41 6.64
N ILE A 125 4.33 2.77 5.70
CA ILE A 125 5.66 3.20 5.24
C ILE A 125 5.61 3.34 3.73
N ALA A 126 5.81 4.56 3.22
CA ALA A 126 5.84 4.86 1.80
C ALA A 126 7.19 4.48 1.17
N THR A 127 7.19 4.35 -0.15
CA THR A 127 8.39 4.07 -0.95
C THR A 127 9.44 5.19 -0.93
N ASP A 128 9.04 6.42 -0.60
CA ASP A 128 9.95 7.56 -0.39
C ASP A 128 10.59 7.57 1.02
N GLY A 129 10.31 6.57 1.84
CA GLY A 129 10.80 6.44 3.21
C GLY A 129 9.96 7.17 4.25
N SER A 130 8.97 7.98 3.85
CA SER A 130 8.06 8.62 4.80
C SER A 130 7.15 7.59 5.48
N TYR A 131 6.81 7.80 6.74
CA TYR A 131 5.92 6.89 7.48
C TYR A 131 4.91 7.64 8.34
N VAL A 132 3.81 6.94 8.64
CA VAL A 132 2.85 7.32 9.68
C VAL A 132 2.53 6.11 10.54
N VAL A 133 2.52 6.33 11.86
CA VAL A 133 2.10 5.37 12.88
C VAL A 133 0.72 5.79 13.36
N THR A 134 -0.18 4.83 13.44
CA THR A 134 -1.59 5.08 13.76
C THR A 134 -2.08 4.25 14.93
N ARG A 135 -3.22 4.67 15.50
CA ARG A 135 -4.01 3.88 16.44
C ARG A 135 -5.46 3.85 16.03
N LEU A 136 -6.18 2.83 16.48
CA LEU A 136 -7.62 2.72 16.28
C LEU A 136 -8.34 3.88 16.98
N LEU A 137 -9.22 4.56 16.24
CA LEU A 137 -10.13 5.58 16.77
C LEU A 137 -11.57 5.06 16.84
N ALA A 138 -12.03 4.36 15.80
CA ALA A 138 -13.35 3.75 15.74
C ALA A 138 -13.35 2.54 14.80
N GLN A 139 -14.31 1.63 14.97
CA GLN A 139 -14.53 0.51 14.06
C GLN A 139 -16.01 0.18 13.94
N GLU A 140 -16.40 -0.38 12.79
CA GLU A 140 -17.76 -0.84 12.51
C GLU A 140 -17.75 -2.19 11.80
N ILE A 141 -18.64 -3.09 12.21
CA ILE A 141 -18.81 -4.41 11.57
C ILE A 141 -19.87 -4.26 10.49
N ILE A 142 -19.42 -4.19 9.22
CA ILE A 142 -20.32 -4.12 8.05
C ILE A 142 -20.77 -5.52 7.61
N SER A 143 -19.90 -6.51 7.80
CA SER A 143 -20.16 -7.92 7.49
C SER A 143 -19.47 -8.82 8.51
N ALA A 144 -20.15 -9.86 8.96
CA ALA A 144 -19.60 -10.84 9.92
C ALA A 144 -18.52 -11.75 9.31
N SER A 145 -18.32 -11.73 7.99
CA SER A 145 -17.38 -12.58 7.26
C SER A 145 -16.07 -11.87 6.87
N THR A 146 -15.92 -10.60 7.24
CA THR A 146 -14.76 -9.78 6.88
C THR A 146 -14.27 -8.98 8.08
N LEU A 147 -13.03 -8.52 8.03
CA LEU A 147 -12.53 -7.59 9.04
C LEU A 147 -13.39 -6.32 9.15
N PRO A 148 -13.54 -5.73 10.36
CA PRO A 148 -14.28 -4.48 10.54
C PRO A 148 -13.70 -3.34 9.71
N TRP A 149 -14.55 -2.42 9.29
CA TRP A 149 -14.08 -1.13 8.80
C TRP A 149 -13.56 -0.32 9.98
N GLN A 150 -12.55 0.51 9.74
CA GLN A 150 -11.86 1.21 10.82
C GLN A 150 -11.58 2.65 10.43
N ARG A 151 -11.58 3.51 11.44
CA ARG A 151 -10.96 4.82 11.39
C ARG A 151 -9.75 4.80 12.30
N LEU A 152 -8.61 5.13 11.73
CA LEU A 152 -7.33 5.23 12.38
C LEU A 152 -6.95 6.70 12.51
N THR A 153 -6.36 7.08 13.63
CA THR A 153 -5.79 8.43 13.82
C THR A 153 -4.28 8.33 13.84
N ALA A 154 -3.61 9.27 13.18
CA ALA A 154 -2.16 9.38 13.25
C ALA A 154 -1.73 9.71 14.69
N VAL A 155 -0.62 9.11 15.12
CA VAL A 155 0.02 9.33 16.43
C VAL A 155 1.41 9.90 16.23
N HIS A 156 2.15 9.37 15.25
CA HIS A 156 3.49 9.84 14.88
C HIS A 156 3.66 9.78 13.36
N SER A 157 4.51 10.65 12.81
CA SER A 157 4.94 10.60 11.41
C SER A 157 6.43 10.90 11.29
N SER A 158 7.04 10.46 10.19
CA SER A 158 8.46 10.73 9.88
C SER A 158 8.77 12.17 9.55
N ALA A 159 7.75 12.96 9.22
CA ALA A 159 7.88 14.34 8.80
C ALA A 159 7.59 15.26 9.99
N GLU A 160 8.51 16.18 10.27
CA GLU A 160 8.22 17.36 11.08
C GLU A 160 7.11 18.19 10.39
N PRO A 161 6.35 19.02 11.14
CA PRO A 161 5.35 19.90 10.54
C PRO A 161 5.95 20.75 9.41
N GLY A 162 5.49 20.51 8.18
CA GLY A 162 5.98 21.21 6.98
C GLY A 162 7.03 20.46 6.14
N GLU A 163 7.53 19.31 6.60
CA GLU A 163 8.38 18.45 5.77
C GLU A 163 7.57 17.69 4.70
N ALA A 164 8.20 17.50 3.54
CA ALA A 164 7.61 16.80 2.41
C ALA A 164 7.72 15.28 2.58
N GLY A 165 6.75 14.56 2.02
CA GLY A 165 6.72 13.11 2.00
C GLY A 165 5.30 12.62 1.76
N ARG A 166 5.16 11.48 1.08
CA ARG A 166 3.85 10.94 0.72
C ARG A 166 2.96 10.73 1.95
N PHE A 167 3.53 10.21 3.05
CA PHE A 167 2.81 10.02 4.32
C PHE A 167 3.06 11.13 5.35
N ALA A 168 3.62 12.26 4.92
CA ALA A 168 3.71 13.44 5.77
C ALA A 168 2.32 14.04 6.06
N ASN A 169 2.16 14.59 7.26
CA ASN A 169 0.98 15.34 7.69
C ASN A 169 -0.37 14.59 7.61
N ILE A 170 -0.34 13.26 7.50
CA ILE A 170 -1.54 12.42 7.57
C ILE A 170 -2.17 12.57 8.94
N THR A 171 -3.48 12.83 8.99
CA THR A 171 -4.22 13.05 10.23
C THR A 171 -5.08 11.86 10.60
N SER A 172 -5.71 11.25 9.60
CA SER A 172 -6.47 10.02 9.78
C SER A 172 -6.43 9.16 8.51
N ILE A 173 -6.72 7.88 8.73
CA ILE A 173 -6.79 6.89 7.68
C ILE A 173 -8.07 6.07 7.91
N GLN A 174 -8.86 5.84 6.87
CA GLN A 174 -10.00 4.94 6.95
C GLN A 174 -9.68 3.65 6.22
N ARG A 175 -9.95 2.50 6.85
CA ARG A 175 -9.94 1.18 6.22
C ARG A 175 -11.39 0.80 5.91
N VAL A 176 -11.70 0.63 4.63
CA VAL A 176 -13.05 0.33 4.13
C VAL A 176 -13.00 -0.76 3.08
N GLN A 177 -14.16 -1.26 2.65
CA GLN A 177 -14.29 -2.30 1.61
C GLN A 177 -13.40 -3.53 1.88
N THR A 178 -13.35 -3.98 3.14
CA THR A 178 -12.57 -5.14 3.56
C THR A 178 -13.12 -6.44 2.97
N SER A 179 -12.23 -7.37 2.65
CA SER A 179 -12.54 -8.75 2.28
C SER A 179 -11.53 -9.70 2.91
N GLY A 180 -11.99 -10.84 3.42
CA GLY A 180 -11.15 -11.81 4.12
C GLY A 180 -10.58 -11.30 5.44
N GLY A 181 -9.43 -11.88 5.82
CA GLY A 181 -8.66 -11.48 7.00
C GLY A 181 -9.14 -12.03 8.34
N LEU A 182 -10.31 -12.67 8.44
CA LEU A 182 -10.75 -13.34 9.68
C LEU A 182 -10.09 -14.71 9.85
N PRO A 183 -9.69 -15.11 11.07
CA PRO A 183 -9.08 -16.41 11.29
C PRO A 183 -10.09 -17.53 10.95
N PRO A 184 -9.71 -18.50 10.10
CA PRO A 184 -10.56 -19.65 9.82
C PRO A 184 -10.66 -20.59 11.02
N ASP A 185 -11.70 -21.41 11.05
CA ASP A 185 -11.73 -22.65 11.84
C ASP A 185 -10.81 -23.67 11.12
N PRO A 186 -9.85 -24.36 11.79
CA PRO A 186 -9.79 -24.68 13.21
C PRO A 186 -9.30 -23.58 14.15
N VAL A 187 -9.88 -23.58 15.35
CA VAL A 187 -9.38 -22.89 16.55
C VAL A 187 -7.88 -23.13 16.78
N CYS A 188 -7.19 -22.13 17.31
CA CYS A 188 -5.79 -22.32 17.68
C CYS A 188 -5.60 -23.43 18.72
N THR A 189 -4.66 -24.34 18.48
CA THR A 189 -4.28 -25.43 19.40
C THR A 189 -2.86 -25.33 19.96
N VAL A 190 -1.97 -24.53 19.35
CA VAL A 190 -0.56 -24.42 19.75
C VAL A 190 -0.22 -22.96 20.03
N GLU A 191 0.09 -22.66 21.30
CA GLU A 191 0.46 -21.32 21.75
C GLU A 191 1.67 -20.76 20.96
N ARG A 192 1.65 -19.45 20.70
CA ARG A 192 2.66 -18.70 19.92
C ARG A 192 2.76 -19.07 18.44
N THR A 193 1.89 -19.93 17.91
CA THR A 193 1.79 -20.16 16.47
C THR A 193 1.35 -18.87 15.78
N ALA A 194 2.00 -18.52 14.67
CA ALA A 194 1.61 -17.41 13.82
C ALA A 194 0.65 -17.91 12.72
N LEU A 195 -0.33 -17.08 12.37
CA LEU A 195 -1.26 -17.32 11.27
C LEU A 195 -1.34 -16.06 10.40
N TYR A 196 -1.30 -16.27 9.09
CA TYR A 196 -1.42 -15.23 8.07
C TYR A 196 -2.67 -15.51 7.25
N VAL A 197 -3.65 -14.62 7.33
CA VAL A 197 -4.92 -14.78 6.62
C VAL A 197 -4.98 -13.77 5.48
N PRO A 198 -5.14 -14.21 4.22
CA PRO A 198 -5.28 -13.30 3.10
C PRO A 198 -6.42 -12.30 3.30
N TYR A 199 -6.15 -11.04 3.01
CA TYR A 199 -7.16 -9.99 3.05
C TYR A 199 -6.89 -8.90 2.02
N SER A 200 -7.94 -8.15 1.69
CA SER A 200 -7.85 -6.92 0.91
C SER A 200 -8.72 -5.82 1.52
N ALA A 201 -8.39 -4.56 1.23
CA ALA A 201 -9.19 -3.40 1.61
C ALA A 201 -8.85 -2.18 0.76
N THR A 202 -9.66 -1.13 0.91
CA THR A 202 -9.36 0.22 0.42
C THR A 202 -9.00 1.11 1.61
N TYR A 203 -7.90 1.86 1.50
CA TYR A 203 -7.48 2.82 2.51
C TYR A 203 -7.58 4.24 1.98
N LEU A 204 -8.28 5.10 2.73
CA LEU A 204 -8.51 6.50 2.41
C LEU A 204 -7.66 7.36 3.37
N PHE A 205 -6.68 8.08 2.82
CA PHE A 205 -5.71 8.86 3.58
C PHE A 205 -6.09 10.34 3.58
N TYR A 206 -6.20 10.91 4.79
CA TYR A 206 -6.62 12.29 4.98
C TYR A 206 -5.52 13.14 5.60
N ARG A 207 -5.51 14.42 5.26
CA ARG A 207 -4.72 15.47 5.92
C ARG A 207 -5.66 16.56 6.40
N ARG A 208 -5.19 17.43 7.29
CA ARG A 208 -5.87 18.72 7.52
C ARG A 208 -5.88 19.50 6.20
N GLY A 209 -7.04 19.98 5.80
CA GLY A 209 -7.15 21.01 4.78
C GLY A 209 -6.36 22.22 5.24
N GLN A 210 -5.59 22.82 4.33
CA GLN A 210 -5.03 24.14 4.60
C GLN A 210 -6.21 25.08 4.86
N PRO A 211 -6.14 25.94 5.89
CA PRO A 211 -7.04 27.08 5.94
C PRO A 211 -6.86 27.82 4.63
N VAL A 212 -7.88 27.83 3.77
CA VAL A 212 -7.93 28.78 2.67
C VAL A 212 -8.06 30.15 3.32
N THR A 213 -6.94 30.81 3.62
CA THR A 213 -6.97 32.22 4.00
C THR A 213 -7.48 32.97 2.78
N PRO A 214 -8.69 33.56 2.82
CA PRO A 214 -9.16 34.37 1.70
C PRO A 214 -8.26 35.60 1.65
N GLY A 215 -7.25 35.59 0.77
CA GLY A 215 -6.28 36.69 0.61
C GLY A 215 -4.84 36.30 0.30
N GLY A 216 -4.43 35.03 0.44
CA GLY A 216 -3.02 34.64 0.28
C GLY A 216 -2.47 34.72 -1.16
N ALA A 217 -3.29 34.47 -2.18
CA ALA A 217 -2.85 34.48 -3.57
C ALA A 217 -2.61 35.88 -4.16
N ALA A 218 -3.05 36.95 -3.48
CA ALA A 218 -2.84 38.33 -3.94
C ALA A 218 -1.52 38.93 -3.41
N ASN A 219 -1.00 38.43 -2.29
CA ASN A 219 0.17 39.02 -1.63
C ASN A 219 1.51 38.48 -2.18
N ASP A 220 1.54 37.25 -2.70
CA ASP A 220 2.77 36.68 -3.28
C ASP A 220 3.15 37.34 -4.62
N VAL A 221 2.16 37.80 -5.40
CA VAL A 221 2.40 38.57 -6.64
C VAL A 221 2.84 40.02 -6.33
N ALA A 222 2.33 40.61 -5.24
CA ALA A 222 2.69 41.97 -4.84
C ALA A 222 4.10 42.04 -4.21
N GLN A 223 4.53 41.00 -3.48
CA GLN A 223 5.88 40.96 -2.90
C GLN A 223 6.97 40.70 -3.95
N GLN A 224 6.71 39.86 -4.97
CA GLN A 224 7.64 39.70 -6.10
C GLN A 224 7.76 40.97 -6.97
N ALA A 225 6.71 41.78 -7.09
CA ALA A 225 6.76 43.05 -7.81
C ALA A 225 7.54 44.14 -7.04
N THR A 226 7.52 44.11 -5.70
CA THR A 226 8.23 45.11 -4.87
C THR A 226 9.75 44.87 -4.87
N GLU A 227 10.18 43.61 -4.89
CA GLU A 227 11.60 43.25 -4.91
C GLU A 227 12.24 43.46 -6.31
N ALA A 228 11.44 43.37 -7.38
CA ALA A 228 11.87 43.73 -8.73
C ALA A 228 12.04 45.25 -8.93
N ASN A 229 11.17 46.07 -8.33
CA ASN A 229 11.29 47.55 -8.42
C ASN A 229 12.44 48.11 -7.58
N CYS A 230 12.76 47.52 -6.42
CA CYS A 230 13.89 47.97 -5.60
C CYS A 230 15.26 47.68 -6.27
N LYS A 231 15.30 46.73 -7.22
CA LYS A 231 16.52 46.38 -7.96
C LYS A 231 16.78 47.25 -9.19
N LEU A 232 15.77 48.00 -9.65
CA LEU A 232 15.89 48.89 -10.82
C LEU A 232 16.22 50.34 -10.46
N ASP A 233 16.04 50.76 -9.21
CA ASP A 233 16.23 52.16 -8.76
C ASP A 233 17.53 52.41 -7.97
N MET A 234 18.50 51.47 -8.03
CA MET A 234 19.82 51.65 -7.40
C MET A 234 20.87 52.29 -8.33
N SER A 235 20.44 52.82 -9.49
CA SER A 235 21.33 53.42 -10.50
C SER A 235 21.19 54.94 -10.68
N ALA A 236 20.40 55.63 -9.86
CA ALA A 236 20.10 57.06 -10.06
C ALA A 236 20.50 58.03 -8.94
N CYS A 237 21.17 57.59 -7.87
CA CYS A 237 21.70 58.51 -6.85
C CYS A 237 23.23 58.57 -6.90
N GLU A 238 23.77 59.21 -7.94
CA GLU A 238 25.15 59.69 -7.96
C GLU A 238 25.16 61.22 -8.12
N VAL A 239 25.39 61.88 -6.98
CA VAL A 239 26.13 63.13 -6.75
C VAL A 239 26.13 64.20 -7.87
N LYS A 240 25.45 65.33 -7.61
CA LYS A 240 26.01 66.66 -7.86
C LYS A 240 25.42 67.72 -6.94
#